data_AF-A0A5C5X225-F1
#
_entry.id   AF-A0A5C5X225-F1
#
_cell.length_a   1.000
_cell.length_b   1.000
_cell.length_c   1.000
_cell.angle_alpha   90.00
_cell.angle_beta   90.00
_cell.angle_gamma   90.00
#
_symmetry.space_group_name_H-M   'P 1'
#
loop_
_entity.id
_entity.type
_entity.pdbx_description
1 polymer ?
#
loop_
_entity_poly.entity_id
_entity_poly.type
_entity_poly.pdbx_seq_one_letter_code
_entity_poly.pdbx_strand_id
1 'polypeptide(L)'
;MNCAEQGEAFVYEFPPQTWYMQGWWPTLWHCGVLVVGLGLMLQFVRKKHKLQITDPSLILLIALGTSFLLTLPTAAPWEPFRGAHPLVFIITWLVALSCIISNGRLTVKNQGEAAMRWSIGLASLIFSLMLITLFPVSYPREAARRTQCKYYLKQIGRALHNYHDTYRTFPPHKSGSPPYSWRVATLPYFDSSPLYSQYNFEEHWNKGTNRRIAETELGYLMCPSVPRDSPRISYPRTDYFAVTGEETAWPDSGVNRLSDFSDGSSNTLLVVEACGKQEIPWCEPRDLELTDETLGINLPGLEPHSSPGIISSYHRIGANVLFADGATRFLSEETEPAVLKAMLTRSSKDDSGEF
;
A
#
# COMPACT_ATOMS: atom_id res chain seq x y z
N MET A 1 -49.28 20.18 -13.01
CA MET A 1 -48.61 21.43 -13.46
C MET A 1 -47.25 21.04 -14.00
N ASN A 2 -47.06 21.22 -15.31
CA ASN A 2 -45.81 21.03 -16.04
C ASN A 2 -44.89 22.24 -15.87
N CYS A 3 -43.58 21.99 -15.77
CA CYS A 3 -42.44 22.76 -16.31
C CYS A 3 -41.22 21.86 -16.07
N ALA A 4 -40.75 21.05 -17.02
CA ALA A 4 -40.01 21.39 -18.23
C ALA A 4 -38.59 21.97 -17.95
N GLU A 5 -37.61 21.12 -18.25
CA GLU A 5 -36.34 21.40 -18.94
C GLU A 5 -35.28 22.30 -18.28
N GLN A 6 -34.24 21.63 -17.75
CA GLN A 6 -32.80 21.89 -17.97
C GLN A 6 -32.07 20.63 -17.45
N GLY A 7 -31.35 19.82 -18.23
CA GLY A 7 -30.64 20.11 -19.46
C GLY A 7 -29.13 20.18 -19.24
N GLU A 8 -28.52 19.33 -18.41
CA GLU A 8 -27.07 19.10 -18.45
C GLU A 8 -26.77 17.59 -18.41
N ALA A 9 -26.49 17.06 -19.59
CA ALA A 9 -25.85 15.78 -19.76
C ALA A 9 -24.39 15.91 -19.29
N PHE A 10 -24.08 15.39 -18.10
CA PHE A 10 -22.70 15.10 -17.73
C PHE A 10 -22.25 13.89 -18.55
N VAL A 11 -21.72 14.18 -19.73
CA VAL A 11 -20.90 13.25 -20.51
C VAL A 11 -19.70 12.90 -19.64
N TYR A 12 -19.72 11.72 -19.02
CA TYR A 12 -18.52 11.09 -18.49
C TYR A 12 -17.62 10.75 -19.68
N GLU A 13 -16.76 11.68 -20.07
CA GLU A 13 -15.60 11.36 -20.89
C GLU A 13 -14.67 10.47 -20.06
N PHE A 14 -14.69 9.17 -20.33
CA PHE A 14 -13.60 8.28 -19.99
C PHE A 14 -12.32 8.83 -20.65
N PRO A 15 -11.21 9.04 -19.92
CA PRO A 15 -9.96 9.33 -20.57
C PRO A 15 -9.51 8.08 -21.36
N PRO A 16 -9.16 8.21 -22.65
CA PRO A 16 -8.68 7.08 -23.42
C PRO A 16 -7.33 6.61 -22.84
N GLN A 17 -7.26 5.31 -22.52
CA GLN A 17 -6.07 4.59 -22.04
C GLN A 17 -4.95 4.50 -23.10
N THR A 18 -4.48 5.61 -23.67
CA THR A 18 -3.45 5.61 -24.73
C THR A 18 -2.22 6.46 -24.44
N TRP A 19 -2.16 7.17 -23.30
CA TRP A 19 -1.04 8.09 -23.03
C TRP A 19 0.27 7.42 -22.61
N TYR A 20 0.28 6.12 -22.28
CA TYR A 20 1.53 5.45 -21.86
C TYR A 20 2.49 5.09 -23.01
N MET A 21 2.03 5.11 -24.27
CA MET A 21 2.86 4.72 -25.43
C MET A 21 3.32 5.91 -26.30
N GLN A 22 2.71 7.09 -26.19
CA GLN A 22 2.99 8.22 -27.10
C GLN A 22 4.15 9.13 -26.67
N GLY A 23 4.56 9.12 -25.40
CA GLY A 23 5.63 10.00 -24.90
C GLY A 23 7.07 9.58 -25.24
N TRP A 24 7.27 8.37 -25.77
CA TRP A 24 8.62 7.80 -25.97
C TRP A 24 9.13 7.94 -27.40
N TRP A 25 8.23 8.11 -28.38
CA TRP A 25 8.58 8.12 -29.79
C TRP A 25 9.47 9.32 -30.20
N PRO A 26 9.20 10.55 -29.74
CA PRO A 26 10.07 11.69 -30.07
C PRO A 26 11.47 11.52 -29.45
N THR A 27 11.57 11.06 -28.21
CA THR A 27 12.86 10.92 -27.51
C THR A 27 13.69 9.79 -28.12
N LEU A 28 13.08 8.65 -28.45
CA LEU A 28 13.74 7.56 -29.16
C LEU A 28 14.16 7.94 -30.58
N TRP A 29 13.35 8.76 -31.28
CA TRP A 29 13.70 9.32 -32.59
C TRP A 29 14.91 10.26 -32.51
N HIS A 30 14.94 11.19 -31.55
CA HIS A 30 16.08 12.10 -31.35
C HIS A 30 17.36 11.36 -30.92
N CYS A 31 17.25 10.35 -30.03
CA CYS A 31 18.38 9.50 -29.66
C CYS A 31 18.88 8.68 -30.86
N GLY A 32 17.98 8.12 -31.68
CA GLY A 32 18.33 7.38 -32.89
C GLY A 32 19.04 8.26 -33.93
N VAL A 33 18.54 9.48 -34.17
CA VAL A 33 19.15 10.44 -35.10
C VAL A 33 20.52 10.91 -34.61
N LEU A 34 20.70 11.13 -33.30
CA LEU A 34 22.00 11.50 -32.73
C LEU A 34 23.02 10.35 -32.81
N VAL A 35 22.62 9.12 -32.51
CA VAL A 35 23.52 7.95 -32.58
C VAL A 35 23.92 7.65 -34.03
N VAL A 36 22.98 7.71 -34.98
CA VAL A 36 23.27 7.52 -36.41
C VAL A 36 24.08 8.69 -36.96
N GLY A 37 23.77 9.93 -36.58
CA GLY A 37 24.50 11.13 -36.97
C GLY A 37 25.95 11.13 -36.46
N LEU A 38 26.17 10.76 -35.21
CA LEU A 38 27.52 10.64 -34.63
C LEU A 38 28.30 9.49 -35.28
N GLY A 39 27.64 8.36 -35.55
CA GLY A 39 28.22 7.23 -36.27
C GLY A 39 28.67 7.59 -37.69
N LEU A 40 27.84 8.30 -38.45
CA LEU A 40 28.16 8.76 -39.81
C LEU A 40 29.24 9.86 -39.80
N MET A 41 29.22 10.78 -38.84
CA MET A 41 30.24 11.82 -38.69
C MET A 41 31.61 11.20 -38.37
N LEU A 42 31.67 10.21 -37.46
CA LEU A 42 32.89 9.48 -37.14
C LEU A 42 33.40 8.68 -38.35
N GLN A 43 32.53 8.07 -39.15
CA GLN A 43 32.92 7.42 -40.41
C GLN A 43 33.43 8.41 -41.45
N PHE A 44 32.83 9.59 -41.57
CA PHE A 44 33.23 10.64 -42.51
C PHE A 44 34.59 11.26 -42.14
N VAL A 45 34.83 11.54 -40.85
CA VAL A 45 36.13 12.01 -40.33
C VAL A 45 37.22 10.96 -40.54
N ARG A 46 36.90 9.68 -40.31
CA ARG A 46 37.81 8.54 -40.55
C ARG A 46 38.19 8.42 -42.03
N LYS A 47 37.24 8.66 -42.95
CA LYS A 47 37.46 8.60 -44.41
C LYS A 47 38.20 9.82 -44.97
N LYS A 48 37.96 11.02 -44.43
CA LYS A 48 38.51 12.28 -44.98
C LYS A 48 39.91 12.65 -44.46
N HIS A 49 40.27 12.24 -43.24
CA HIS A 49 41.52 12.71 -42.60
C HIS A 49 42.52 11.61 -42.21
N LYS A 50 42.28 10.32 -42.53
CA LYS A 50 43.12 9.19 -42.05
C LYS A 50 43.44 9.26 -40.54
N LEU A 51 42.56 9.87 -39.75
CA LEU A 51 42.74 10.01 -38.31
C LEU A 51 42.51 8.64 -37.66
N GLN A 52 43.59 8.00 -37.23
CA GLN A 52 43.55 6.88 -36.31
C GLN A 52 43.17 7.40 -34.92
N ILE A 53 41.86 7.60 -34.69
CA ILE A 53 41.36 7.75 -33.32
C ILE A 53 41.36 6.35 -32.71
N THR A 54 42.54 5.91 -32.27
CA THR A 54 42.78 4.61 -31.62
C THR A 54 42.79 4.70 -30.11
N ASP A 55 42.68 5.91 -29.54
CA ASP A 55 42.67 6.10 -28.10
C ASP A 55 41.26 5.87 -27.53
N PRO A 56 41.01 4.77 -26.81
CA PRO A 56 39.70 4.43 -26.26
C PRO A 56 39.18 5.50 -25.28
N SER A 57 40.10 6.26 -24.68
CA SER A 57 39.82 7.33 -23.73
C SER A 57 39.01 8.48 -24.36
N LEU A 58 39.27 8.79 -25.64
CA LEU A 58 38.59 9.87 -26.36
C LEU A 58 37.15 9.49 -26.72
N ILE A 59 36.92 8.21 -27.05
CA ILE A 59 35.57 7.68 -27.33
C ILE A 59 34.73 7.68 -26.04
N LEU A 60 35.34 7.30 -24.91
CA LEU A 60 34.70 7.34 -23.60
C LEU A 60 34.35 8.79 -23.20
N LEU A 61 35.26 9.75 -23.42
CA LEU A 61 35.03 11.17 -23.16
C LEU A 61 33.88 11.74 -24.01
N ILE A 62 33.80 11.36 -25.29
CA ILE A 62 32.71 11.78 -26.17
C ILE A 62 31.38 11.17 -25.72
N ALA A 63 31.36 9.89 -25.33
CA ALA A 63 30.16 9.20 -24.84
C ALA A 63 29.68 9.75 -23.48
N LEU A 64 30.62 10.09 -22.59
CA LEU A 64 30.32 10.76 -21.32
C LEU A 64 29.83 12.20 -21.54
N GLY A 65 30.43 12.94 -22.48
CA GLY A 65 30.03 14.30 -22.82
C GLY A 65 28.65 14.39 -23.48
N THR A 66 28.31 13.47 -24.39
CA THR A 66 26.97 13.42 -25.00
C THR A 66 25.91 12.96 -24.00
N SER A 67 26.24 12.03 -23.10
CA SER A 67 25.34 11.64 -22.01
C SER A 67 25.10 12.78 -21.02
N PHE A 68 26.13 13.56 -20.67
CA PHE A 68 26.00 14.74 -19.81
C PHE A 68 25.13 15.83 -20.45
N LEU A 69 25.33 16.13 -21.74
CA LEU A 69 24.54 17.12 -22.48
C LEU A 69 23.06 16.73 -22.63
N LEU A 70 22.76 15.43 -22.77
CA LEU A 70 21.39 14.91 -22.82
C LEU A 70 20.68 14.94 -21.45
N THR A 71 21.41 15.27 -20.37
CA THR A 71 20.90 15.29 -18.99
C THR A 71 20.90 16.67 -18.38
N LEU A 72 21.39 17.69 -19.11
CA LEU A 72 21.19 19.07 -18.72
C LEU A 72 19.68 19.37 -18.83
N PRO A 73 19.05 19.88 -17.76
CA PRO A 73 17.65 20.24 -17.81
C PRO A 73 17.51 21.36 -18.84
N THR A 74 16.85 21.09 -19.96
CA THR A 74 16.39 22.15 -20.86
C THR A 74 15.55 23.10 -20.01
N ALA A 75 15.87 24.39 -20.03
CA ALA A 75 15.35 25.44 -19.15
C ALA A 75 13.85 25.73 -19.39
N ALA A 76 13.00 24.74 -19.18
CA ALA A 76 11.57 24.87 -19.01
C ALA A 76 11.26 24.47 -17.56
N PRO A 77 10.86 25.40 -16.69
CA PRO A 77 10.28 25.03 -15.41
C PRO A 77 8.92 24.35 -15.69
N TRP A 78 8.38 23.57 -14.75
CA TRP A 78 7.08 22.86 -14.83
C TRP A 78 6.94 21.75 -15.89
N GLU A 79 7.37 20.53 -15.53
CA GLU A 79 6.72 19.21 -15.74
C GLU A 79 7.73 18.10 -15.31
N PRO A 80 7.41 17.22 -14.36
CA PRO A 80 8.34 16.15 -13.96
C PRO A 80 8.32 15.05 -15.02
N PHE A 81 9.35 15.00 -15.87
CA PHE A 81 9.61 13.88 -16.80
C PHE A 81 9.73 12.55 -16.04
N ARG A 82 8.59 11.89 -15.80
CA ARG A 82 8.51 10.54 -15.24
C ARG A 82 8.82 9.52 -16.33
N GLY A 83 9.95 8.83 -16.22
CA GLY A 83 10.09 7.46 -16.76
C GLY A 83 11.25 7.17 -17.71
N ALA A 84 11.87 8.16 -18.37
CA ALA A 84 12.87 7.87 -19.42
C ALA A 84 14.34 7.84 -18.94
N HIS A 85 14.65 8.34 -17.74
CA HIS A 85 16.04 8.63 -17.35
C HIS A 85 16.95 7.39 -17.10
N PRO A 86 16.54 6.33 -16.38
CA PRO A 86 17.48 5.27 -15.99
C PRO A 86 17.72 4.23 -17.08
N LEU A 87 16.69 3.86 -17.85
CA LEU A 87 16.83 2.87 -18.92
C LEU A 87 17.69 3.40 -20.07
N VAL A 88 17.55 4.68 -20.43
CA VAL A 88 18.40 5.31 -21.44
C VAL A 88 19.85 5.30 -20.98
N PHE A 89 20.14 5.68 -19.73
CA PHE A 89 21.50 5.61 -19.15
C PHE A 89 22.09 4.20 -19.14
N ILE A 90 21.30 3.21 -18.73
CA ILE A 90 21.72 1.80 -18.71
C ILE A 90 22.01 1.34 -20.15
N ILE A 91 21.16 1.68 -21.11
CA ILE A 91 21.33 1.32 -22.52
C ILE A 91 22.57 2.01 -23.12
N THR A 92 22.79 3.31 -22.89
CA THR A 92 24.00 3.99 -23.39
C THR A 92 25.27 3.40 -22.77
N TRP A 93 25.25 3.05 -21.49
CA TRP A 93 26.39 2.41 -20.83
C TRP A 93 26.65 0.98 -21.31
N LEU A 94 25.60 0.17 -21.50
CA LEU A 94 25.74 -1.18 -22.06
C LEU A 94 26.25 -1.14 -23.51
N VAL A 95 25.82 -0.16 -24.30
CA VAL A 95 26.32 0.08 -25.67
C VAL A 95 27.79 0.53 -25.63
N ALA A 96 28.17 1.43 -24.72
CA ALA A 96 29.57 1.84 -24.55
C ALA A 96 30.47 0.65 -24.12
N LEU A 97 30.00 -0.16 -23.17
CA LEU A 97 30.69 -1.38 -22.72
C LEU A 97 30.83 -2.39 -23.86
N SER A 98 29.77 -2.60 -24.65
CA SER A 98 29.78 -3.46 -25.84
C SER A 98 30.76 -2.96 -26.93
N CYS A 99 30.86 -1.65 -27.13
CA CYS A 99 31.83 -1.05 -28.05
C CYS A 99 33.28 -1.24 -27.58
N ILE A 100 33.54 -1.15 -26.28
CA ILE A 100 34.86 -1.41 -25.69
C ILE A 100 35.24 -2.91 -25.81
N ILE A 101 34.27 -3.80 -25.65
CA ILE A 101 34.47 -5.25 -25.77
C ILE A 101 34.67 -5.65 -27.25
N SER A 102 33.84 -5.15 -28.17
CA SER A 102 33.85 -5.55 -29.59
C SER A 102 35.02 -4.97 -30.40
N ASN A 103 35.50 -3.76 -30.09
CA ASN A 103 36.71 -3.21 -30.71
C ASN A 103 38.00 -3.85 -30.17
N GLY A 104 37.90 -4.74 -29.17
CA GLY A 104 39.01 -5.43 -28.53
C GLY A 104 39.56 -6.65 -29.28
N ARG A 105 39.42 -6.75 -30.61
CA ARG A 105 40.29 -7.64 -31.43
C ARG A 105 41.67 -6.99 -31.62
N LEU A 106 42.31 -6.66 -30.51
CA LEU A 106 43.73 -6.32 -30.47
C LEU A 106 44.42 -7.52 -29.81
N THR A 107 45.27 -8.18 -30.59
CA THR A 107 46.11 -9.30 -30.16
C THR A 107 46.84 -8.93 -28.87
N VAL A 108 46.47 -9.57 -27.76
CA VAL A 108 47.04 -9.32 -26.43
C VAL A 108 48.50 -9.77 -26.43
N LYS A 109 49.43 -8.85 -26.20
CA LYS A 109 50.85 -9.19 -26.01
C LYS A 109 51.31 -9.17 -24.55
N ASN A 110 50.62 -8.47 -23.64
CA ASN A 110 51.06 -8.31 -22.24
C ASN A 110 49.93 -8.58 -21.23
N GLN A 111 50.21 -9.41 -20.21
CA GLN A 111 49.23 -9.85 -19.19
C GLN A 111 48.66 -8.71 -18.32
N GLY A 112 49.36 -7.57 -18.20
CA GLY A 112 48.91 -6.43 -17.40
C GLY A 112 47.67 -5.70 -17.97
N GLU A 113 47.46 -5.75 -19.28
CA GLU A 113 46.34 -5.04 -19.92
C GLU A 113 45.01 -5.79 -19.76
N ALA A 114 45.05 -7.12 -19.61
CA ALA A 114 43.87 -7.92 -19.32
C ALA A 114 43.30 -7.63 -17.92
N ALA A 115 44.18 -7.51 -16.92
CA ALA A 115 43.79 -7.20 -15.54
C ALA A 115 43.11 -5.82 -15.43
N MET A 116 43.61 -4.82 -16.18
CA MET A 116 43.03 -3.48 -16.20
C MET A 116 41.65 -3.42 -16.84
N ARG A 117 41.36 -4.26 -17.84
CA ARG A 117 40.03 -4.31 -18.49
C ARG A 117 38.96 -4.91 -17.56
N TRP A 118 39.31 -5.95 -16.82
CA TRP A 118 38.39 -6.58 -15.86
C TRP A 118 38.06 -5.67 -14.68
N SER A 119 39.03 -4.89 -14.18
CA SER A 119 38.79 -3.96 -13.07
C SER A 119 37.85 -2.82 -13.45
N ILE A 120 37.97 -2.27 -14.68
CA ILE A 120 37.06 -1.23 -15.19
C ILE A 120 35.63 -1.77 -15.37
N GLY A 121 35.50 -3.00 -15.90
CA GLY A 121 34.20 -3.66 -16.04
C GLY A 121 33.52 -3.90 -14.70
N LEU A 122 34.28 -4.40 -13.71
CA LEU A 122 33.79 -4.63 -12.36
C LEU A 122 33.39 -3.31 -11.65
N ALA A 123 34.22 -2.27 -11.75
CA ALA A 123 33.91 -0.95 -11.19
C ALA A 123 32.64 -0.35 -11.79
N SER A 124 32.42 -0.50 -13.11
CA SER A 124 31.23 -0.02 -13.81
C SER A 124 29.95 -0.76 -13.37
N LEU A 125 30.05 -2.07 -13.12
CA LEU A 125 28.94 -2.88 -12.59
C LEU A 125 28.58 -2.45 -11.17
N ILE A 126 29.58 -2.31 -10.30
CA ILE A 126 29.38 -1.90 -8.90
C ILE A 126 28.75 -0.49 -8.85
N PHE A 127 29.25 0.44 -9.66
CA PHE A 127 28.73 1.81 -9.71
C PHE A 127 27.28 1.85 -10.21
N SER A 128 26.94 1.02 -11.20
CA SER A 128 25.56 0.90 -11.72
C SER A 128 24.60 0.33 -10.66
N LEU A 129 25.03 -0.68 -9.90
CA LEU A 129 24.25 -1.23 -8.79
C LEU A 129 24.06 -0.20 -7.66
N MET A 130 25.11 0.54 -7.29
CA MET A 130 25.01 1.63 -6.31
C MET A 130 23.99 2.69 -6.74
N LEU A 131 24.04 3.12 -8.01
CA LEU A 131 23.07 4.10 -8.53
C LEU A 131 21.63 3.58 -8.45
N ILE A 132 21.38 2.32 -8.83
CA ILE A 132 20.03 1.72 -8.73
C ILE A 132 19.52 1.74 -7.27
N THR A 133 20.39 1.49 -6.29
CA THR A 133 20.01 1.53 -4.86
C THR A 133 19.85 2.94 -4.29
N LEU A 134 20.57 3.93 -4.84
CA LEU A 134 20.47 5.32 -4.42
C LEU A 134 19.22 6.01 -4.98
N PHE A 135 18.71 5.58 -6.13
CA PHE A 135 17.41 6.05 -6.59
C PHE A 135 16.31 5.43 -5.73
N PRO A 136 15.56 6.23 -4.96
CA PRO A 136 14.44 5.70 -4.21
C PRO A 136 13.45 5.13 -5.23
N VAL A 137 13.36 3.81 -5.28
CA VAL A 137 12.30 3.13 -6.01
C VAL A 137 11.02 3.41 -5.23
N SER A 138 10.43 4.58 -5.47
CA SER A 138 9.16 5.01 -4.91
C SER A 138 8.02 4.28 -5.62
N TYR A 139 8.04 2.94 -5.62
CA TYR A 139 6.84 2.17 -5.85
C TYR A 139 5.76 2.66 -4.87
N PRO A 140 4.48 2.77 -5.29
CA PRO A 140 3.43 3.24 -4.42
C PRO A 140 3.34 2.32 -3.21
N ARG A 141 3.80 2.82 -2.05
CA ARG A 141 3.82 2.14 -0.74
C ARG A 141 2.44 1.61 -0.34
N GLU A 142 1.39 2.08 -1.00
CA GLU A 142 0.01 1.75 -0.67
C GLU A 142 -0.33 0.27 -0.84
N ALA A 143 0.18 -0.40 -1.87
CA ALA A 143 -0.03 -1.84 -2.01
C ALA A 143 0.63 -2.63 -0.86
N ALA A 144 1.80 -2.18 -0.41
CA ALA A 144 2.49 -2.78 0.74
C ALA A 144 1.75 -2.49 2.05
N ARG A 145 1.28 -1.26 2.27
CA ARG A 145 0.46 -0.88 3.44
C ARG A 145 -0.84 -1.65 3.50
N ARG A 146 -1.54 -1.83 2.37
CA ARG A 146 -2.74 -2.68 2.27
C ARG A 146 -2.44 -4.13 2.62
N THR A 147 -1.31 -4.65 2.15
CA THR A 147 -0.87 -6.00 2.51
C THR A 147 -0.60 -6.11 4.01
N GLN A 148 -0.07 -5.05 4.63
CA GLN A 148 0.17 -4.98 6.06
C GLN A 148 -1.14 -4.91 6.86
N CYS A 149 -2.16 -4.15 6.44
CA CYS A 149 -3.49 -4.18 7.07
C CYS A 149 -4.10 -5.58 7.01
N LYS A 150 -4.01 -6.23 5.85
CA LYS A 150 -4.46 -7.61 5.68
C LYS A 150 -3.71 -8.58 6.62
N TYR A 151 -2.42 -8.36 6.84
CA TYR A 151 -1.61 -9.15 7.79
C TYR A 151 -2.06 -8.92 9.23
N TYR A 152 -2.33 -7.68 9.63
CA TYR A 152 -2.83 -7.34 10.97
C TYR A 152 -4.19 -7.96 11.26
N LEU A 153 -5.14 -7.90 10.31
CA LEU A 153 -6.41 -8.61 10.43
C LEU A 153 -6.22 -10.14 10.57
N LYS A 154 -5.24 -10.73 9.89
CA LYS A 154 -4.91 -12.15 10.08
C LYS A 154 -4.36 -12.43 11.49
N GLN A 155 -3.53 -11.54 12.03
CA GLN A 155 -3.07 -11.68 13.42
C GLN A 155 -4.23 -11.57 14.41
N ILE A 156 -5.13 -10.61 14.21
CA ILE A 156 -6.36 -10.45 15.00
C ILE A 156 -7.23 -11.71 14.91
N GLY A 157 -7.47 -12.24 13.71
CA GLY A 157 -8.22 -13.48 13.51
C GLY A 157 -7.61 -14.65 14.26
N ARG A 158 -6.28 -14.84 14.19
CA ARG A 158 -5.59 -15.88 14.97
C ARG A 158 -5.79 -15.71 16.48
N ALA A 159 -5.69 -14.49 16.99
CA ALA A 159 -5.90 -14.23 18.41
C ALA A 159 -7.35 -14.52 18.85
N LEU A 160 -8.33 -14.13 18.04
CA LEU A 160 -9.75 -14.41 18.28
C LEU A 160 -10.06 -15.92 18.23
N HIS A 161 -9.50 -16.66 17.28
CA HIS A 161 -9.65 -18.11 17.22
C HIS A 161 -8.96 -18.81 18.39
N ASN A 162 -7.77 -18.38 18.83
CA ASN A 162 -7.13 -18.95 20.02
C ASN A 162 -7.94 -18.69 21.30
N TYR A 163 -8.56 -17.51 21.41
CA TYR A 163 -9.52 -17.22 22.48
C TYR A 163 -10.72 -18.19 22.38
N HIS A 164 -11.31 -18.35 21.18
CA HIS A 164 -12.42 -19.26 20.95
C HIS A 164 -12.07 -20.72 21.28
N ASP A 165 -10.87 -21.19 20.94
CA ASP A 165 -10.41 -22.54 21.26
C ASP A 165 -10.35 -22.79 22.78
N THR A 166 -9.98 -21.75 23.54
CA THR A 166 -9.85 -21.80 25.00
C THR A 166 -11.22 -21.68 25.69
N TYR A 167 -12.04 -20.72 25.29
CA TYR A 167 -13.27 -20.34 25.98
C TYR A 167 -14.56 -20.84 25.32
N ARG A 168 -14.44 -21.49 24.14
CA ARG A 168 -15.54 -22.00 23.30
C ARG A 168 -16.52 -20.94 22.80
N THR A 169 -16.15 -19.68 22.90
CA THR A 169 -16.88 -18.51 22.40
C THR A 169 -15.87 -17.44 21.99
N PHE A 170 -16.22 -16.57 21.05
CA PHE A 170 -15.44 -15.35 20.85
C PHE A 170 -15.55 -14.46 22.09
N PRO A 171 -14.60 -13.54 22.32
CA PRO A 171 -14.74 -12.58 23.40
C PRO A 171 -15.98 -11.71 23.15
N PRO A 172 -16.71 -11.29 24.19
CA PRO A 172 -17.71 -10.24 24.03
C PRO A 172 -17.00 -8.90 23.75
N HIS A 173 -17.66 -7.99 23.04
CA HIS A 173 -17.03 -6.73 22.63
C HIS A 173 -16.61 -5.84 23.82
N LYS A 174 -17.36 -5.93 24.93
CA LYS A 174 -17.07 -5.34 26.23
C LYS A 174 -17.29 -6.38 27.35
N SER A 175 -16.44 -6.40 28.36
CA SER A 175 -16.50 -7.35 29.49
C SER A 175 -16.21 -6.69 30.83
N GLY A 176 -16.69 -7.27 31.93
CA GLY A 176 -16.30 -6.88 33.29
C GLY A 176 -17.02 -5.63 33.82
N SER A 177 -16.70 -5.30 35.07
CA SER A 177 -17.20 -4.11 35.76
C SER A 177 -16.08 -3.56 36.65
N PRO A 178 -15.34 -2.52 36.22
CA PRO A 178 -15.56 -1.68 35.03
C PRO A 178 -15.34 -2.40 33.69
N PRO A 179 -15.97 -1.92 32.60
CA PRO A 179 -15.87 -2.58 31.31
C PRO A 179 -14.48 -2.43 30.66
N TYR A 180 -14.00 -3.50 30.02
CA TYR A 180 -12.79 -3.56 29.19
C TYR A 180 -13.07 -4.15 27.81
N SER A 181 -12.27 -3.76 26.81
CA SER A 181 -12.46 -4.14 25.40
C SER A 181 -12.09 -5.60 25.12
N TRP A 182 -12.74 -6.21 24.12
CA TRP A 182 -12.30 -7.49 23.55
C TRP A 182 -10.82 -7.48 23.12
N ARG A 183 -10.30 -6.32 22.68
CA ARG A 183 -8.89 -6.14 22.34
C ARG A 183 -7.98 -6.47 23.53
N VAL A 184 -8.36 -6.00 24.73
CA VAL A 184 -7.69 -6.34 25.99
C VAL A 184 -7.81 -7.83 26.30
N ALA A 185 -9.01 -8.41 26.16
CA ALA A 185 -9.25 -9.83 26.39
C ALA A 185 -8.37 -10.74 25.51
N THR A 186 -8.04 -10.28 24.30
CA THR A 186 -7.24 -11.04 23.33
C THR A 186 -5.73 -10.84 23.44
N LEU A 187 -5.23 -9.90 24.26
CA LEU A 187 -3.80 -9.63 24.45
C LEU A 187 -2.93 -10.87 24.73
N PRO A 188 -3.36 -11.86 25.53
CA PRO A 188 -2.58 -13.08 25.79
C PRO A 188 -2.28 -13.90 24.53
N TYR A 189 -3.07 -13.73 23.48
CA TYR A 189 -2.95 -14.46 22.21
C TYR A 189 -2.17 -13.69 21.14
N PHE A 190 -1.63 -12.53 21.51
CA PHE A 190 -0.64 -11.76 20.76
C PHE A 190 0.72 -11.81 21.48
N ASP A 191 1.75 -11.25 20.85
CA ASP A 191 3.06 -11.00 21.48
C ASP A 191 3.00 -9.91 22.59
N SER A 192 1.79 -9.43 22.92
CA SER A 192 1.50 -8.43 23.94
C SER A 192 0.97 -9.01 25.26
N SER A 193 1.15 -10.32 25.49
CA SER A 193 0.82 -10.99 26.75
C SER A 193 1.29 -10.26 28.02
N PRO A 194 2.50 -9.64 28.07
CA PRO A 194 2.92 -8.87 29.24
C PRO A 194 2.04 -7.66 29.59
N LEU A 195 1.34 -7.06 28.62
CA LEU A 195 0.41 -5.95 28.88
C LEU A 195 -0.85 -6.44 29.58
N TYR A 196 -1.31 -7.65 29.24
CA TYR A 196 -2.47 -8.26 29.89
C TYR A 196 -2.24 -8.46 31.39
N SER A 197 -1.08 -9.00 31.75
CA SER A 197 -0.72 -9.25 33.16
C SER A 197 -0.59 -7.97 34.00
N GLN A 198 -0.35 -6.82 33.35
CA GLN A 198 -0.28 -5.52 34.02
C GLN A 198 -1.64 -4.83 34.13
N TYR A 199 -2.64 -5.28 33.36
CA TYR A 199 -3.95 -4.65 33.32
C TYR A 199 -4.71 -4.90 34.62
N ASN A 200 -5.18 -3.83 35.25
CA ASN A 200 -6.00 -3.90 36.45
C ASN A 200 -7.49 -3.93 36.08
N PHE A 201 -8.12 -5.09 36.16
CA PHE A 201 -9.54 -5.28 35.84
C PHE A 201 -10.52 -4.62 36.83
N GLU A 202 -10.02 -4.10 37.96
CA GLU A 202 -10.81 -3.33 38.93
C GLU A 202 -10.84 -1.83 38.60
N GLU A 203 -10.01 -1.37 37.64
CA GLU A 203 -9.91 0.02 37.23
C GLU A 203 -10.44 0.25 35.82
N HIS A 204 -11.05 1.42 35.60
CA HIS A 204 -11.46 1.83 34.26
C HIS A 204 -10.25 1.98 33.33
N TRP A 205 -10.41 1.71 32.04
CA TRP A 205 -9.31 1.58 31.07
C TRP A 205 -8.35 2.79 31.00
N ASN A 206 -8.79 4.00 31.39
CA ASN A 206 -8.00 5.24 31.37
C ASN A 206 -7.63 5.78 32.77
N LYS A 207 -7.76 4.95 33.81
CA LYS A 207 -7.45 5.31 35.20
C LYS A 207 -6.26 4.52 35.73
N GLY A 208 -5.71 5.00 36.85
CA GLY A 208 -4.64 4.37 37.61
C GLY A 208 -3.55 3.73 36.76
N THR A 209 -3.37 2.42 36.94
CA THR A 209 -2.36 1.61 36.24
C THR A 209 -2.69 1.46 34.75
N ASN A 210 -3.98 1.35 34.41
CA ASN A 210 -4.43 1.11 33.04
C ASN A 210 -4.12 2.28 32.10
N ARG A 211 -3.99 3.51 32.61
CA ARG A 211 -3.61 4.68 31.80
C ARG A 211 -2.32 4.45 31.02
N ARG A 212 -1.27 3.92 31.67
CA ARG A 212 0.03 3.68 31.02
C ARG A 212 -0.04 2.57 29.97
N ILE A 213 -0.90 1.58 30.20
CA ILE A 213 -1.15 0.50 29.24
C ILE A 213 -1.84 1.08 28.01
N ALA A 214 -2.87 1.91 28.21
CA ALA A 214 -3.60 2.57 27.12
C ALA A 214 -2.72 3.50 26.27
N GLU A 215 -1.61 4.02 26.81
CA GLU A 215 -0.62 4.83 26.08
C GLU A 215 0.31 3.99 25.18
N THR A 216 0.31 2.66 25.32
CA THR A 216 1.16 1.78 24.51
C THR A 216 0.64 1.69 23.07
N GLU A 217 1.52 1.93 22.10
CA GLU A 217 1.21 1.78 20.68
C GLU A 217 1.27 0.30 20.25
N LEU A 218 0.13 -0.22 19.81
CA LEU A 218 0.01 -1.58 19.26
C LEU A 218 -0.09 -1.52 17.75
N GLY A 219 1.05 -1.64 17.06
CA GLY A 219 1.12 -1.52 15.59
C GLY A 219 0.17 -2.42 14.82
N TYR A 220 -0.14 -3.61 15.36
CA TYR A 220 -1.08 -4.56 14.76
C TYR A 220 -2.56 -4.18 14.92
N LEU A 221 -2.87 -3.13 15.70
CA LEU A 221 -4.21 -2.55 15.82
C LEU A 221 -4.35 -1.26 14.99
N MET A 222 -3.32 -0.91 14.21
CA MET A 222 -3.20 0.36 13.50
C MET A 222 -2.96 0.14 12.00
N CYS A 223 -3.77 0.77 11.15
CA CYS A 223 -3.56 0.85 9.71
C CYS A 223 -2.42 1.85 9.41
N PRO A 224 -1.33 1.43 8.72
CA PRO A 224 -0.19 2.29 8.40
C PRO A 224 -0.49 3.34 7.32
N SER A 225 -1.68 3.31 6.71
CA SER A 225 -2.14 4.33 5.76
C SER A 225 -2.85 5.50 6.45
N VAL A 226 -3.19 5.40 7.74
CA VAL A 226 -3.86 6.47 8.49
C VAL A 226 -2.86 7.53 8.92
N PRO A 227 -3.05 8.81 8.55
CA PRO A 227 -2.28 9.92 9.11
C PRO A 227 -2.59 10.05 10.60
N ARG A 228 -1.59 9.92 11.48
CA ARG A 228 -1.78 9.92 12.94
C ARG A 228 -1.64 11.29 13.60
N ASP A 229 -1.47 12.36 12.83
CA ASP A 229 -1.26 13.73 13.31
C ASP A 229 -2.51 14.39 13.93
N SER A 230 -3.54 13.62 14.33
CA SER A 230 -4.74 14.20 14.97
C SER A 230 -4.42 14.60 16.41
N PRO A 231 -4.48 15.90 16.77
CA PRO A 231 -4.22 16.37 18.12
C PRO A 231 -5.39 16.11 19.09
N ARG A 232 -6.46 15.44 18.62
CA ARG A 232 -7.75 15.36 19.34
C ARG A 232 -7.78 14.32 20.46
N ILE A 233 -6.91 13.31 20.42
CA ILE A 233 -6.90 12.23 21.43
C ILE A 233 -5.47 11.94 21.89
N SER A 234 -5.28 11.86 23.21
CA SER A 234 -3.99 11.63 23.87
C SER A 234 -3.53 10.16 23.93
N TYR A 235 -4.27 9.24 23.30
CA TYR A 235 -4.03 7.79 23.33
C TYR A 235 -3.94 7.21 21.91
N PRO A 236 -3.12 6.17 21.68
CA PRO A 236 -3.08 5.42 20.44
C PRO A 236 -4.45 4.84 20.05
N ARG A 237 -4.89 5.16 18.83
CA ARG A 237 -6.22 4.77 18.31
C ARG A 237 -6.13 3.51 17.46
N THR A 238 -7.12 2.64 17.59
CA THR A 238 -7.25 1.48 16.70
C THR A 238 -7.98 1.83 15.41
N ASP A 239 -7.71 1.10 14.34
CA ASP A 239 -8.47 1.18 13.08
C ASP A 239 -9.15 -0.16 12.74
N TYR A 240 -9.23 -1.09 13.71
CA TYR A 240 -9.87 -2.39 13.55
C TYR A 240 -10.93 -2.59 14.63
N PHE A 241 -12.17 -2.76 14.17
CA PHE A 241 -13.35 -2.69 15.02
C PHE A 241 -14.22 -3.93 14.89
N ALA A 242 -14.82 -4.31 16.02
CA ALA A 242 -16.02 -5.12 16.01
C ALA A 242 -17.19 -4.25 15.52
N VAL A 243 -18.12 -4.85 14.76
CA VAL A 243 -19.41 -4.22 14.49
C VAL A 243 -20.44 -4.86 15.41
N THR A 244 -20.94 -4.09 16.37
CA THR A 244 -21.81 -4.55 17.44
C THR A 244 -23.28 -4.47 17.05
N GLY A 245 -24.06 -5.43 17.54
CA GLY A 245 -25.50 -5.50 17.34
C GLY A 245 -26.00 -6.90 17.64
N GLU A 246 -27.27 -7.02 18.02
CA GLU A 246 -27.83 -8.29 18.50
C GLU A 246 -27.67 -9.43 17.48
N GLU A 247 -27.73 -9.13 16.19
CA GLU A 247 -27.62 -10.08 15.09
C GLU A 247 -26.22 -10.17 14.47
N THR A 248 -25.24 -9.40 14.96
CA THR A 248 -23.87 -9.43 14.41
C THR A 248 -23.03 -10.52 15.06
N ALA A 249 -21.75 -10.65 14.69
CA ALA A 249 -20.82 -11.50 15.43
C ALA A 249 -20.54 -11.01 16.88
N TRP A 250 -20.99 -9.80 17.23
CA TRP A 250 -20.68 -9.13 18.49
C TRP A 250 -21.97 -8.60 19.16
N PRO A 251 -22.82 -9.49 19.69
CA PRO A 251 -24.01 -9.08 20.40
C PRO A 251 -23.66 -8.39 21.72
N ASP A 252 -24.56 -7.51 22.20
CA ASP A 252 -24.43 -6.85 23.51
C ASP A 252 -24.56 -7.84 24.67
N SER A 253 -25.27 -8.96 24.43
CA SER A 253 -25.47 -10.02 25.40
C SER A 253 -25.46 -11.40 24.76
N GLY A 254 -25.19 -12.43 25.55
CA GLY A 254 -25.18 -13.81 25.07
C GLY A 254 -23.80 -14.32 24.66
N VAL A 255 -23.80 -15.43 23.92
CA VAL A 255 -22.60 -16.16 23.49
C VAL A 255 -22.51 -16.07 21.97
N ASN A 256 -21.29 -15.91 21.46
CA ASN A 256 -21.00 -15.85 20.02
C ASN A 256 -20.02 -16.97 19.66
N ARG A 257 -20.53 -18.20 19.58
CA ARG A 257 -19.75 -19.37 19.16
C ARG A 257 -19.72 -19.45 17.65
N LEU A 258 -18.68 -20.05 17.10
CA LEU A 258 -18.59 -20.36 15.67
C LEU A 258 -19.78 -21.17 15.12
N SER A 259 -20.44 -21.96 15.98
CA SER A 259 -21.68 -22.69 15.65
C SER A 259 -22.92 -21.81 15.46
N ASP A 260 -22.88 -20.57 15.95
CA ASP A 260 -24.02 -19.66 15.97
C ASP A 260 -24.14 -18.85 14.66
N PHE A 261 -23.20 -19.05 13.73
CA PHE A 261 -23.14 -18.41 12.42
C PHE A 261 -23.90 -19.25 11.39
N SER A 262 -25.23 -19.14 11.37
CA SER A 262 -26.09 -19.96 10.50
C SER A 262 -25.89 -19.69 9.01
N ASP A 263 -25.49 -18.47 8.64
CA ASP A 263 -25.16 -18.10 7.25
C ASP A 263 -23.78 -18.63 6.80
N GLY A 264 -23.05 -19.26 7.72
CA GLY A 264 -21.70 -19.76 7.53
C GLY A 264 -20.63 -18.77 7.97
N SER A 265 -19.64 -19.26 8.71
CA SER A 265 -18.54 -18.43 9.24
C SER A 265 -17.70 -17.75 8.13
N SER A 266 -17.70 -18.28 6.91
CA SER A 266 -17.02 -17.68 5.75
C SER A 266 -17.78 -16.53 5.09
N ASN A 267 -19.01 -16.26 5.55
CA ASN A 267 -19.88 -15.21 5.04
C ASN A 267 -20.13 -14.09 6.06
N THR A 268 -19.89 -14.33 7.35
CA THR A 268 -20.04 -13.32 8.40
C THR A 268 -18.71 -12.66 8.77
N LEU A 269 -18.72 -11.34 8.91
CA LEU A 269 -17.59 -10.52 9.34
C LEU A 269 -17.42 -10.55 10.86
N LEU A 270 -16.18 -10.72 11.31
CA LEU A 270 -15.79 -10.48 12.70
C LEU A 270 -15.25 -9.06 12.88
N VAL A 271 -14.29 -8.64 12.07
CA VAL A 271 -13.59 -7.37 12.30
C VAL A 271 -13.49 -6.61 11.00
N VAL A 272 -13.74 -5.31 11.07
CA VAL A 272 -13.66 -4.40 9.93
C VAL A 272 -12.54 -3.40 10.12
N GLU A 273 -11.90 -3.01 9.03
CA GLU A 273 -11.06 -1.82 9.00
C GLU A 273 -11.97 -0.57 8.97
N ALA A 274 -11.77 0.36 9.90
CA ALA A 274 -12.47 1.64 9.94
C ALA A 274 -11.50 2.77 10.31
N CYS A 275 -11.10 3.53 9.29
CA CYS A 275 -10.08 4.58 9.36
C CYS A 275 -10.67 6.00 9.21
N GLY A 276 -11.99 6.14 9.31
CA GLY A 276 -12.72 7.37 9.11
C GLY A 276 -12.72 8.26 10.35
N LYS A 277 -13.92 8.69 10.79
CA LYS A 277 -14.12 9.54 11.97
C LYS A 277 -13.95 8.81 13.30
N GLN A 278 -13.72 7.50 13.27
CA GLN A 278 -13.64 6.66 14.47
C GLN A 278 -12.37 6.97 15.25
N GLU A 279 -12.46 7.91 16.20
CA GLU A 279 -11.36 8.22 17.10
C GLU A 279 -11.49 7.42 18.42
N ILE A 280 -11.20 6.12 18.40
CA ILE A 280 -11.33 5.24 19.58
C ILE A 280 -9.96 4.66 19.98
N PRO A 281 -9.49 4.91 21.22
CA PRO A 281 -8.33 4.25 21.79
C PRO A 281 -8.49 2.73 21.84
N TRP A 282 -7.42 1.97 21.61
CA TRP A 282 -7.50 0.51 21.51
C TRP A 282 -7.99 -0.18 22.80
N CYS A 283 -7.70 0.41 23.97
CA CYS A 283 -8.15 -0.07 25.29
C CYS A 283 -9.61 0.25 25.60
N GLU A 284 -10.22 1.22 24.90
CA GLU A 284 -11.58 1.66 25.20
C GLU A 284 -12.60 0.57 24.82
N PRO A 285 -13.53 0.18 25.71
CA PRO A 285 -14.54 -0.85 25.48
C PRO A 285 -15.69 -0.35 24.59
N ARG A 286 -15.36 0.41 23.54
CA ARG A 286 -16.30 0.92 22.55
C ARG A 286 -15.89 0.43 21.16
N ASP A 287 -16.88 0.08 20.39
CA ASP A 287 -16.76 -0.41 19.02
C ASP A 287 -17.87 0.25 18.17
N LEU A 288 -18.12 -0.24 16.96
CA LEU A 288 -19.03 0.41 16.00
C LEU A 288 -20.39 -0.27 16.01
N GLU A 289 -21.44 0.48 16.27
CA GLU A 289 -22.81 -0.05 16.22
C GLU A 289 -23.29 -0.18 14.78
N LEU A 290 -23.94 -1.30 14.46
CA LEU A 290 -24.56 -1.50 13.15
C LEU A 290 -25.75 -0.55 12.99
N THR A 291 -25.61 0.46 12.13
CA THR A 291 -26.70 1.36 11.76
C THR A 291 -26.80 1.50 10.25
N ASP A 292 -28.02 1.60 9.72
CA ASP A 292 -28.24 1.71 8.27
C ASP A 292 -27.70 3.03 7.69
N GLU A 293 -27.61 4.10 8.49
CA GLU A 293 -27.09 5.41 8.06
C GLU A 293 -25.60 5.40 7.71
N THR A 294 -24.84 4.49 8.32
CA THR A 294 -23.38 4.40 8.19
C THR A 294 -22.95 3.16 7.41
N LEU A 295 -23.92 2.44 6.82
CA LEU A 295 -23.73 1.19 6.12
C LEU A 295 -23.21 1.43 4.70
N GLY A 296 -21.88 1.44 4.59
CA GLY A 296 -21.15 1.55 3.34
C GLY A 296 -19.65 1.59 3.60
N ILE A 297 -18.87 1.51 2.53
CA ILE A 297 -17.40 1.56 2.60
C ILE A 297 -16.94 2.93 2.12
N ASN A 298 -16.11 3.61 2.90
CA ASN A 298 -15.52 4.91 2.55
C ASN A 298 -16.56 6.00 2.23
N LEU A 299 -17.71 6.05 2.94
CA LEU A 299 -18.71 7.10 2.71
C LEU A 299 -18.19 8.47 3.21
N PRO A 300 -18.45 9.63 2.57
CA PRO A 300 -18.74 9.83 1.16
C PRO A 300 -17.47 9.80 0.27
N GLY A 301 -16.29 9.54 0.84
CA GLY A 301 -15.04 9.36 0.09
C GLY A 301 -13.84 9.05 0.98
N LEU A 302 -12.64 9.23 0.42
CA LEU A 302 -11.34 8.92 1.04
C LEU A 302 -10.71 10.09 1.82
N GLU A 303 -11.47 11.15 2.06
CA GLU A 303 -10.98 12.32 2.78
C GLU A 303 -10.54 11.93 4.21
N PRO A 304 -9.32 12.28 4.65
CA PRO A 304 -8.82 11.85 5.93
C PRO A 304 -9.72 12.21 7.11
N HIS A 305 -9.98 11.21 7.96
CA HIS A 305 -10.77 11.34 9.19
C HIS A 305 -12.19 11.86 8.96
N SER A 306 -12.73 11.69 7.74
CA SER A 306 -14.02 12.26 7.35
C SER A 306 -15.14 11.24 7.25
N SER A 307 -14.81 9.97 6.98
CA SER A 307 -15.80 8.94 6.70
C SER A 307 -16.62 8.58 7.93
N PRO A 308 -17.96 8.68 7.91
CA PRO A 308 -18.81 8.17 8.98
C PRO A 308 -19.10 6.67 8.81
N GLY A 309 -18.71 6.04 7.69
CA GLY A 309 -18.98 4.64 7.43
C GLY A 309 -18.34 3.72 8.46
N ILE A 310 -19.06 2.66 8.86
CA ILE A 310 -18.56 1.63 9.79
C ILE A 310 -17.42 0.80 9.20
N ILE A 311 -17.26 0.83 7.87
CA ILE A 311 -16.11 0.29 7.16
C ILE A 311 -15.45 1.44 6.40
N SER A 312 -14.15 1.66 6.63
CA SER A 312 -13.42 2.71 5.94
C SER A 312 -11.91 2.47 5.96
N SER A 313 -11.24 2.89 4.89
CA SER A 313 -9.81 2.77 4.71
C SER A 313 -9.26 3.90 3.83
N TYR A 314 -7.96 4.16 3.95
CA TYR A 314 -7.21 5.02 3.03
C TYR A 314 -6.72 4.28 1.79
N HIS A 315 -6.97 2.96 1.72
CA HIS A 315 -6.79 2.21 0.50
C HIS A 315 -7.83 2.66 -0.53
N ARG A 316 -7.39 2.97 -1.76
CA ARG A 316 -8.32 3.24 -2.86
C ARG A 316 -9.25 2.05 -3.07
N ILE A 317 -10.48 2.32 -3.52
CA ILE A 317 -11.49 1.38 -4.02
C ILE A 317 -12.07 0.39 -2.99
N GLY A 318 -11.77 0.51 -1.70
CA GLY A 318 -12.31 -0.44 -0.71
C GLY A 318 -11.58 -0.51 0.62
N ALA A 319 -11.87 -1.55 1.40
CA ALA A 319 -11.29 -1.79 2.73
C ALA A 319 -11.04 -3.28 3.00
N ASN A 320 -10.10 -3.59 3.90
CA ASN A 320 -9.89 -4.97 4.32
C ASN A 320 -10.86 -5.35 5.45
N VAL A 321 -11.30 -6.60 5.45
CA VAL A 321 -12.18 -7.16 6.49
C VAL A 321 -11.72 -8.57 6.87
N LEU A 322 -12.11 -9.00 8.06
CA LEU A 322 -11.90 -10.33 8.62
C LEU A 322 -13.24 -11.06 8.77
N PHE A 323 -13.31 -12.27 8.21
CA PHE A 323 -14.44 -13.19 8.34
C PHE A 323 -14.31 -14.10 9.55
N ALA A 324 -15.42 -14.71 9.98
CA ALA A 324 -15.46 -15.59 11.14
C ALA A 324 -14.75 -16.93 10.97
N ASP A 325 -14.45 -17.33 9.75
CA ASP A 325 -13.54 -18.43 9.44
C ASP A 325 -12.05 -18.05 9.51
N GLY A 326 -11.73 -16.79 9.83
CA GLY A 326 -10.37 -16.26 9.87
C GLY A 326 -9.84 -15.77 8.53
N ALA A 327 -10.61 -15.87 7.44
CA ALA A 327 -10.20 -15.37 6.14
C ALA A 327 -10.21 -13.84 6.09
N THR A 328 -9.23 -13.26 5.43
CA THR A 328 -9.18 -11.81 5.19
C THR A 328 -9.38 -11.49 3.73
N ARG A 329 -10.34 -10.60 3.45
CA ARG A 329 -10.71 -10.18 2.08
C ARG A 329 -10.71 -8.67 1.97
N PHE A 330 -10.63 -8.18 0.75
CA PHE A 330 -10.74 -6.76 0.42
C PHE A 330 -12.09 -6.56 -0.24
N LEU A 331 -12.95 -5.75 0.36
CA LEU A 331 -14.29 -5.44 -0.15
C LEU A 331 -14.25 -4.14 -0.96
N SER A 332 -14.96 -4.12 -2.08
CA SER A 332 -15.06 -2.94 -2.96
C SER A 332 -15.94 -1.88 -2.33
N GLU A 333 -15.64 -0.60 -2.56
CA GLU A 333 -16.55 0.50 -2.19
C GLU A 333 -17.89 0.48 -2.95
N GLU A 334 -17.95 -0.26 -4.06
CA GLU A 334 -19.16 -0.53 -4.84
C GLU A 334 -20.05 -1.62 -4.23
N THR A 335 -19.63 -2.26 -3.12
CA THR A 335 -20.43 -3.33 -2.50
C THR A 335 -21.77 -2.77 -2.02
N GLU A 336 -22.86 -3.38 -2.48
CA GLU A 336 -24.21 -2.93 -2.13
C GLU A 336 -24.43 -2.97 -0.60
N PRO A 337 -25.07 -1.94 -0.01
CA PRO A 337 -25.33 -1.90 1.44
C PRO A 337 -26.06 -3.14 1.95
N ALA A 338 -27.03 -3.69 1.21
CA ALA A 338 -27.73 -4.92 1.58
C ALA A 338 -26.78 -6.13 1.71
N VAL A 339 -25.82 -6.25 0.79
CA VAL A 339 -24.79 -7.30 0.84
C VAL A 339 -23.87 -7.09 2.05
N LEU A 340 -23.48 -5.84 2.34
CA LEU A 340 -22.69 -5.53 3.54
C LEU A 340 -23.45 -5.86 4.83
N LYS A 341 -24.75 -5.55 4.90
CA LYS A 341 -25.59 -5.90 6.06
C LYS A 341 -25.63 -7.40 6.27
N ALA A 342 -25.88 -8.17 5.22
CA ALA A 342 -25.88 -9.62 5.27
C ALA A 342 -24.53 -10.20 5.71
N MET A 343 -23.42 -9.58 5.31
CA MET A 343 -22.08 -9.98 5.78
C MET A 343 -21.83 -9.59 7.25
N LEU A 344 -22.48 -8.55 7.78
CA LEU A 344 -22.31 -8.11 9.17
C LEU A 344 -23.19 -8.88 10.15
N THR A 345 -24.23 -9.56 9.66
CA THR A 345 -25.11 -10.43 10.47
C THR A 345 -24.63 -11.89 10.49
N ARG A 346 -24.86 -12.59 11.61
CA ARG A 346 -24.56 -14.02 11.78
C ARG A 346 -25.68 -14.95 11.32
N SER A 347 -26.88 -14.40 11.16
CA SER A 347 -28.06 -15.09 10.68
C SER A 347 -28.91 -14.17 9.82
N SER A 348 -29.21 -14.60 8.60
CA SER A 348 -30.28 -14.09 7.77
C SER A 348 -31.58 -14.53 8.45
N LYS A 349 -32.19 -13.65 9.25
CA LYS A 349 -33.64 -13.75 9.38
C LYS A 349 -34.16 -13.39 8.00
N ASP A 350 -34.65 -14.38 7.26
CA ASP A 350 -35.58 -14.12 6.17
C ASP A 350 -36.63 -13.14 6.72
N ASP A 351 -36.70 -11.95 6.14
CA ASP A 351 -37.91 -11.11 6.15
C ASP A 351 -39.02 -11.85 5.40
N SER A 352 -39.42 -13.01 5.93
CA SER A 352 -40.60 -13.78 5.52
C SER A 352 -41.86 -13.15 6.11
N GLY A 353 -41.95 -11.82 5.99
CA GLY A 353 -43.01 -10.99 6.55
C GLY A 353 -43.26 -9.76 5.69
N GLU A 354 -44.01 -9.97 4.63
CA GLU A 354 -44.71 -8.99 3.78
C GLU A 354 -43.94 -8.39 2.58
N PHE A 355 -44.56 -8.58 1.41
CA PHE A 355 -44.20 -8.04 0.10
C PHE A 355 -44.51 -6.55 -0.02
#